data_AF-A0AAU2K0L5-F1
#
_entry.id   AF-A0AAU2K0L5-F1
#
_cell.length_a   1.000
_cell.length_b   1.000
_cell.length_c   1.000
_cell.angle_alpha   90.00
_cell.angle_beta   90.00
_cell.angle_gamma   90.00
#
_symmetry.space_group_name_H-M   'P 1'
#
loop_
_entity.id
_entity.type
_entity.pdbx_description
1 polymer ?
#
loop_
_entity_poly.entity_id
_entity_poly.type
_entity_poly.pdbx_seq_one_letter_code
_entity_poly.pdbx_strand_id
1 'polypeptide(L)'
;MTGLSGFPLPFHASRSISFATPRTLRELQMMQCSSHIRSKPGWFDKMHDADIVARWTEEAVAQGLTDAQVRYVLDELLHYAALRDGRTGVEVSAVDGVWQSDTLVDDKLRSRLREAVRVLEQVTEADQDWHPGSDGQVLDLVHPSLFCLVKEVSGAPERAWQNPTDRYSRYEFSEKFQWLPTDVDVSDDGDVAFRSYINNVHPETHHELASVLPDLLARLRPLLENVLTDLHHPRPLRIEADPYGWYDSEPEYPEKSSYSDASAHTEALRIWEEAQDDWWENRRPVIPDAPAFTPPELPDESSRVDLRGRRLQVIVKLATIHLTPDKPEYPGGSWHVEGMLNERIVSTGIYYWDSENITESRLSFRAALDDPNYEQNDDNGLREVYGLEDEDALNQMLGSTSTPAGRCLAFPNILQHRVGSFRLAEPTRPGYRKILAFFLVDPSEKIVSTSDVPPQQPWSDTSTMTLEQAKKYRDQLMQERKFFVDEHNEQLYEREFSLCEH
;
A
#
# COMPACT_ATOMS: atom_id res chain seq x y z
N MET A 1 -9.18 26.55 -1.86
CA MET A 1 -9.71 25.34 -2.51
C MET A 1 -8.68 24.94 -3.56
N THR A 2 -8.09 23.75 -3.42
CA THR A 2 -6.98 23.27 -4.27
C THR A 2 -7.45 22.65 -5.59
N GLY A 3 -8.76 22.60 -5.85
CA GLY A 3 -9.33 22.18 -7.14
C GLY A 3 -9.24 20.69 -7.45
N LEU A 4 -8.64 19.87 -6.58
CA LEU A 4 -8.66 18.41 -6.67
C LEU A 4 -9.82 17.85 -5.83
N SER A 5 -10.44 16.79 -6.31
CA SER A 5 -11.28 15.91 -5.49
C SER A 5 -10.43 15.26 -4.39
N GLY A 6 -11.06 14.93 -3.27
CA GLY A 6 -10.41 14.17 -2.21
C GLY A 6 -10.06 12.77 -2.65
N PHE A 7 -9.01 12.22 -2.07
CA PHE A 7 -8.51 10.88 -2.36
C PHE A 7 -8.95 9.88 -1.30
N PRO A 8 -9.02 8.58 -1.64
CA PRO A 8 -9.33 7.56 -0.66
C PRO A 8 -8.21 7.44 0.40
N LEU A 9 -8.62 7.33 1.66
CA LEU A 9 -7.74 7.08 2.80
C LEU A 9 -8.14 5.77 3.47
N PRO A 10 -7.21 5.04 4.12
CA PRO A 10 -7.51 3.77 4.79
C PRO A 10 -8.27 3.99 6.11
N PHE A 11 -9.34 4.78 6.14
CA PHE A 11 -10.07 5.12 7.37
C PHE A 11 -11.57 5.20 7.07
N HIS A 12 -12.41 4.57 7.90
CA HIS A 12 -13.88 4.62 7.76
C HIS A 12 -14.40 6.06 7.79
N ALA A 13 -13.81 6.92 8.63
CA ALA A 13 -14.25 8.32 8.73
C ALA A 13 -13.95 9.16 7.48
N SER A 14 -13.16 8.67 6.53
CA SER A 14 -12.76 9.41 5.32
C SER A 14 -13.87 9.55 4.26
N ARG A 15 -15.01 8.88 4.43
CA ARG A 15 -16.19 8.87 3.52
C ARG A 15 -15.93 8.34 2.09
N SER A 16 -14.68 8.03 1.75
CA SER A 16 -14.26 7.34 0.53
C SER A 16 -14.16 5.84 0.77
N ILE A 17 -14.46 5.02 -0.24
CA ILE A 17 -14.41 3.56 -0.15
C ILE A 17 -12.95 3.12 0.10
N SER A 18 -12.69 2.59 1.30
CA SER A 18 -11.39 2.02 1.70
C SER A 18 -11.22 0.56 1.28
N PHE A 19 -12.23 -0.01 0.61
CA PHE A 19 -12.35 -1.42 0.33
C PHE A 19 -12.17 -1.73 -1.15
N ALA A 20 -11.52 -2.84 -1.46
CA ALA A 20 -11.43 -3.37 -2.80
C ALA A 20 -12.54 -4.40 -3.05
N THR A 21 -13.07 -4.44 -4.26
CA THR A 21 -13.93 -5.56 -4.67
C THR A 21 -13.11 -6.86 -4.62
N PRO A 22 -13.65 -7.95 -4.04
CA PRO A 22 -12.99 -9.26 -4.01
C PRO A 22 -12.59 -9.74 -5.41
N ARG A 23 -11.35 -10.22 -5.54
CA ARG A 23 -10.83 -10.82 -6.78
C ARG A 23 -10.97 -12.33 -6.72
N THR A 24 -11.34 -12.94 -7.82
CA THR A 24 -11.39 -14.40 -7.89
C THR A 24 -9.99 -15.01 -7.68
N LEU A 25 -9.90 -16.24 -7.16
CA LEU A 25 -8.65 -16.97 -7.02
C LEU A 25 -7.93 -17.11 -8.37
N ARG A 26 -8.69 -17.28 -9.47
CA ARG A 26 -8.15 -17.30 -10.84
C ARG A 26 -7.50 -15.98 -11.22
N GLU A 27 -8.14 -14.85 -10.92
CA GLU A 27 -7.56 -13.52 -11.12
C GLU A 27 -6.26 -13.35 -10.31
N LEU A 28 -6.25 -13.77 -9.04
CA LEU A 28 -5.04 -13.68 -8.21
C LEU A 28 -3.89 -14.53 -8.76
N GLN A 29 -4.17 -15.72 -9.31
CA GLN A 29 -3.18 -16.55 -10.00
C GLN A 29 -2.62 -15.88 -11.26
N MET A 30 -3.49 -15.25 -12.06
CA MET A 30 -3.07 -14.46 -13.23
C MET A 30 -2.17 -13.28 -12.84
N MET A 31 -2.57 -12.55 -11.79
CA MET A 31 -1.78 -11.45 -11.23
C MET A 31 -0.42 -11.93 -10.73
N GLN A 32 -0.35 -13.09 -10.07
CA GLN A 32 0.89 -13.70 -9.61
C GLN A 32 1.82 -14.08 -10.78
N CYS A 33 1.28 -14.66 -11.85
CA CYS A 33 2.03 -14.95 -13.07
C CYS A 33 2.61 -13.68 -13.71
N SER A 34 1.76 -12.66 -13.91
CA SER A 34 2.17 -11.34 -14.41
C SER A 34 3.25 -10.70 -13.53
N SER A 35 3.07 -10.74 -12.20
CA SER A 35 4.02 -10.25 -11.20
C SER A 35 5.38 -10.94 -11.32
N HIS A 36 5.39 -12.27 -11.45
CA HIS A 36 6.62 -13.04 -11.59
C HIS A 36 7.39 -12.66 -12.86
N ILE A 37 6.70 -12.47 -13.99
CA ILE A 37 7.32 -12.01 -15.24
C ILE A 37 7.87 -10.59 -15.09
N ARG A 38 7.07 -9.65 -14.60
CA ARG A 38 7.44 -8.22 -14.45
C ARG A 38 8.52 -7.97 -13.40
N SER A 39 8.72 -8.90 -12.48
CA SER A 39 9.84 -8.85 -11.52
C SER A 39 11.22 -9.10 -12.15
N LYS A 40 11.27 -9.70 -13.36
CA LYS A 40 12.52 -10.02 -14.04
C LYS A 40 13.08 -8.76 -14.73
N PRO A 41 14.38 -8.45 -14.60
CA PRO A 41 14.99 -7.32 -15.30
C PRO A 41 14.78 -7.40 -16.83
N GLY A 42 14.39 -6.29 -17.45
CA GLY A 42 14.19 -6.19 -18.90
C GLY A 42 13.04 -7.05 -19.44
N TRP A 43 12.04 -7.39 -18.62
CA TRP A 43 10.88 -8.17 -19.04
C TRP A 43 10.16 -7.56 -20.25
N PHE A 44 10.10 -6.22 -20.32
CA PHE A 44 9.44 -5.47 -21.39
C PHE A 44 10.13 -5.58 -22.76
N ASP A 45 11.44 -5.88 -22.79
CA ASP A 45 12.13 -6.21 -24.04
C ASP A 45 11.97 -7.71 -24.37
N LYS A 46 12.10 -8.55 -23.32
CA LYS A 46 12.05 -10.01 -23.42
C LYS A 46 10.69 -10.54 -23.91
N MET A 47 9.61 -9.80 -23.66
CA MET A 47 8.28 -10.18 -24.13
C MET A 47 8.12 -10.14 -25.66
N HIS A 48 9.08 -9.56 -26.39
CA HIS A 48 9.10 -9.59 -27.84
C HIS A 48 9.90 -10.77 -28.42
N ASP A 49 10.55 -11.57 -27.57
CA ASP A 49 11.28 -12.78 -27.96
C ASP A 49 10.35 -14.00 -27.89
N ALA A 50 10.11 -14.63 -29.04
CA ALA A 50 9.18 -15.75 -29.15
C ALA A 50 9.60 -16.98 -28.31
N ASP A 51 10.90 -17.26 -28.18
CA ASP A 51 11.40 -18.39 -27.40
C ASP A 51 11.29 -18.12 -25.89
N ILE A 52 11.37 -16.85 -25.48
CA ILE A 52 11.11 -16.46 -24.09
C ILE A 52 9.61 -16.58 -23.78
N VAL A 53 8.75 -16.05 -24.65
CA VAL A 53 7.29 -16.09 -24.48
C VAL A 53 6.78 -17.54 -24.47
N ALA A 54 7.33 -18.41 -25.34
CA ALA A 54 7.00 -19.83 -25.34
C ALA A 54 7.32 -20.48 -23.98
N ARG A 55 8.50 -20.20 -23.41
CA ARG A 55 8.85 -20.72 -22.08
C ARG A 55 7.97 -20.18 -20.96
N TRP A 56 7.64 -18.88 -20.96
CA TRP A 56 6.69 -18.33 -19.99
C TRP A 56 5.32 -18.97 -20.11
N THR A 57 4.88 -19.27 -21.34
CA THR A 57 3.62 -19.96 -21.60
C THR A 57 3.63 -21.38 -21.03
N GLU A 58 4.68 -22.16 -21.32
CA GLU A 58 4.86 -23.51 -20.78
C GLU A 58 4.90 -23.52 -19.24
N GLU A 59 5.65 -22.58 -18.65
CA GLU A 59 5.74 -22.43 -17.18
C GLU A 59 4.39 -22.08 -16.55
N ALA A 60 3.62 -21.18 -17.17
CA ALA A 60 2.33 -20.74 -16.65
C ALA A 60 1.27 -21.85 -16.74
N VAL A 61 1.21 -22.58 -17.86
CA VAL A 61 0.31 -23.74 -18.02
C VAL A 61 0.68 -24.85 -17.04
N ALA A 62 1.97 -25.11 -16.83
CA ALA A 62 2.43 -26.09 -15.84
C ALA A 62 2.06 -25.71 -14.39
N GLN A 63 1.82 -24.42 -14.11
CA GLN A 63 1.35 -23.91 -12.82
C GLN A 63 -0.18 -23.88 -12.70
N GLY A 64 -0.91 -24.35 -13.72
CA GLY A 64 -2.36 -24.53 -13.67
C GLY A 64 -3.18 -23.44 -14.36
N LEU A 65 -2.54 -22.47 -15.03
CA LEU A 65 -3.28 -21.47 -15.81
C LEU A 65 -3.80 -22.09 -17.11
N THR A 66 -4.99 -21.66 -17.54
CA THR A 66 -5.55 -22.04 -18.86
C THR A 66 -4.88 -21.26 -19.99
N ASP A 67 -5.00 -21.73 -21.23
CA ASP A 67 -4.52 -21.01 -22.40
C ASP A 67 -5.15 -19.61 -22.54
N ALA A 68 -6.38 -19.42 -22.07
CA ALA A 68 -7.04 -18.11 -22.08
C ALA A 68 -6.41 -17.16 -21.04
N GLN A 69 -6.16 -17.65 -19.83
CA GLN A 69 -5.50 -16.89 -18.77
C GLN A 69 -4.08 -16.49 -19.15
N VAL A 70 -3.31 -17.41 -19.75
CA VAL A 70 -1.97 -17.11 -20.22
C VAL A 70 -1.99 -16.05 -21.33
N ARG A 71 -2.90 -16.18 -22.31
CA ARG A 71 -3.07 -15.15 -23.34
C ARG A 71 -3.42 -13.79 -22.75
N TYR A 72 -4.36 -13.74 -21.80
CA TYR A 72 -4.70 -12.52 -21.09
C TYR A 72 -3.48 -11.90 -20.42
N VAL A 73 -2.70 -12.69 -19.67
CA VAL A 73 -1.49 -12.20 -18.99
C VAL A 73 -0.49 -11.64 -20.00
N LEU A 74 -0.22 -12.33 -21.11
CA LEU A 74 0.73 -11.88 -22.13
C LEU A 74 0.26 -10.59 -22.83
N ASP A 75 -1.03 -10.47 -23.14
CA ASP A 75 -1.61 -9.26 -23.71
C ASP A 75 -1.57 -8.09 -22.70
N GLU A 76 -1.80 -8.38 -21.42
CA GLU A 76 -1.69 -7.40 -20.33
C GLU A 76 -0.24 -6.90 -20.14
N LEU A 77 0.76 -7.75 -20.36
CA LEU A 77 2.17 -7.32 -20.35
C LEU A 77 2.44 -6.23 -21.41
N LEU A 78 1.79 -6.28 -22.58
CA LEU A 78 1.94 -5.25 -23.61
C LEU A 78 1.40 -3.91 -23.11
N HIS A 79 0.28 -3.94 -22.40
CA HIS A 79 -0.27 -2.75 -21.77
C HIS A 79 0.69 -2.15 -20.73
N TYR A 80 1.25 -2.97 -19.83
CA TYR A 80 2.23 -2.48 -18.86
C TYR A 80 3.49 -1.91 -19.53
N ALA A 81 3.97 -2.53 -20.61
CA ALA A 81 5.13 -2.04 -21.33
C ALA A 81 4.85 -0.66 -21.96
N ALA A 82 3.61 -0.42 -22.41
CA ALA A 82 3.19 0.87 -22.94
C ALA A 82 3.04 1.97 -21.87
N LEU A 83 2.77 1.61 -20.60
CA LEU A 83 2.72 2.55 -19.48
C LEU A 83 4.10 3.02 -19.02
N ARG A 84 5.17 2.32 -19.41
CA ARG A 84 6.53 2.63 -18.97
C ARG A 84 7.06 3.90 -19.62
N ASP A 85 7.59 4.82 -18.82
CA ASP A 85 8.37 5.96 -19.30
C ASP A 85 9.84 5.55 -19.49
N GLY A 86 10.25 5.40 -20.75
CA GLY A 86 11.62 5.02 -21.10
C GLY A 86 12.70 6.04 -20.69
N ARG A 87 12.35 7.31 -20.49
CA ARG A 87 13.30 8.37 -20.11
C ARG A 87 13.58 8.36 -18.61
N THR A 88 12.57 8.10 -17.79
CA THR A 88 12.65 8.17 -16.32
C THR A 88 12.72 6.78 -15.67
N GLY A 89 12.46 5.72 -16.45
CA GLY A 89 12.35 4.34 -15.97
C GLY A 89 11.12 4.09 -15.11
N VAL A 90 10.17 5.04 -15.05
CA VAL A 90 8.93 4.88 -14.30
C VAL A 90 8.06 3.81 -14.94
N GLU A 91 7.65 2.83 -14.14
CA GLU A 91 6.79 1.72 -14.57
C GLU A 91 5.90 1.24 -13.42
N VAL A 92 4.83 0.52 -13.74
CA VAL A 92 4.04 -0.20 -12.74
C VAL A 92 4.89 -1.35 -12.20
N SER A 93 5.04 -1.40 -10.88
CA SER A 93 5.75 -2.46 -10.18
C SER A 93 5.03 -3.80 -10.32
N ALA A 94 5.62 -4.88 -9.78
CA ALA A 94 5.01 -6.20 -9.78
C ALA A 94 3.65 -6.31 -9.03
N VAL A 95 3.18 -5.23 -8.40
CA VAL A 95 1.88 -5.09 -7.74
C VAL A 95 1.12 -3.91 -8.37
N ASP A 96 -0.16 -4.11 -8.67
CA ASP A 96 -1.04 -3.10 -9.27
C ASP A 96 -1.21 -1.89 -8.33
N GLY A 97 -1.27 -0.68 -8.90
CA GLY A 97 -1.34 0.59 -8.14
C GLY A 97 -0.04 1.00 -7.45
N VAL A 98 1.02 0.19 -7.55
CA VAL A 98 2.34 0.49 -7.00
C VAL A 98 3.29 0.80 -8.16
N TRP A 99 3.91 1.98 -8.15
CA TRP A 99 4.81 2.47 -9.19
C TRP A 99 6.26 2.45 -8.73
N GLN A 100 7.20 2.20 -9.64
CA GLN A 100 8.62 2.14 -9.33
C GLN A 100 9.49 2.79 -10.40
N SER A 101 10.74 3.08 -10.04
CA SER A 101 11.83 3.34 -10.99
C SER A 101 13.18 3.10 -10.34
N ASP A 102 14.12 2.56 -11.10
CA ASP A 102 15.51 2.36 -10.68
C ASP A 102 16.46 3.46 -11.19
N THR A 103 15.92 4.48 -11.90
CA THR A 103 16.72 5.49 -12.61
C THR A 103 16.37 6.94 -12.29
N LEU A 104 15.36 7.19 -11.43
CA LEU A 104 14.95 8.56 -11.07
C LEU A 104 16.03 9.34 -10.32
N VAL A 105 16.86 8.67 -9.53
CA VAL A 105 17.93 9.28 -8.74
C VAL A 105 19.29 8.87 -9.31
N ASP A 106 19.96 9.81 -9.96
CA ASP A 106 21.31 9.63 -10.48
C ASP A 106 22.37 9.52 -9.36
N ASP A 107 23.56 9.03 -9.72
CA ASP A 107 24.66 8.80 -8.77
C ASP A 107 25.15 10.08 -8.09
N LYS A 108 25.01 11.24 -8.75
CA LYS A 108 25.40 12.53 -8.19
C LYS A 108 24.45 12.91 -7.06
N LEU A 109 23.14 12.82 -7.28
CA LEU A 109 22.13 13.10 -6.28
C LEU A 109 22.15 12.07 -5.15
N ARG A 110 22.36 10.78 -5.46
CA ARG A 110 22.56 9.72 -4.45
C ARG A 110 23.76 10.02 -3.56
N SER A 111 24.89 10.42 -4.16
CA SER A 111 26.11 10.74 -3.43
C SER A 111 25.96 11.99 -2.55
N ARG A 112 25.21 13.01 -3.01
CA ARG A 112 24.83 14.17 -2.18
C ARG A 112 23.99 13.74 -0.97
N LEU A 113 22.99 12.88 -1.15
CA LEU A 113 22.21 12.34 -0.04
C LEU A 113 23.09 11.58 0.95
N ARG A 114 23.95 10.67 0.44
CA ARG A 114 24.85 9.88 1.29
C ARG A 114 25.74 10.77 2.15
N GLU A 115 26.35 11.81 1.59
CA GLU A 115 27.20 12.73 2.36
C GLU A 115 26.37 13.57 3.34
N ALA A 116 25.22 14.08 2.92
CA ALA A 116 24.33 14.89 3.76
C ALA A 116 23.80 14.13 4.99
N VAL A 117 23.66 12.82 4.90
CA VAL A 117 23.16 11.96 5.98
C VAL A 117 24.25 11.59 7.00
N ARG A 118 25.53 11.72 6.66
CA ARG A 118 26.64 11.31 7.55
C ARG A 118 26.62 12.01 8.90
N VAL A 119 26.18 13.26 8.96
CA VAL A 119 26.07 14.03 10.21
C VAL A 119 25.06 13.43 11.19
N LEU A 120 24.08 12.66 10.69
CA LEU A 120 23.11 11.92 11.50
C LEU A 120 23.61 10.51 11.85
N GLU A 121 24.39 9.88 10.97
CA GLU A 121 24.90 8.51 11.19
C GLU A 121 26.15 8.46 12.06
N GLN A 122 27.04 9.46 11.94
CA GLN A 122 28.35 9.51 12.61
C GLN A 122 28.29 10.29 13.93
N VAL A 123 27.22 10.06 14.69
CA VAL A 123 27.04 10.61 16.04
C VAL A 123 27.68 9.69 17.10
N THR A 124 27.77 10.14 18.34
CA THR A 124 28.24 9.27 19.43
C THR A 124 27.24 8.14 19.68
N GLU A 125 27.68 7.02 20.25
CA GLU A 125 26.77 5.89 20.58
C GLU A 125 25.62 6.33 21.51
N ALA A 126 25.87 7.28 22.41
CA ALA A 126 24.87 7.84 23.31
C ALA A 126 23.80 8.70 22.58
N ASP A 127 24.15 9.22 21.41
CA ASP A 127 23.28 10.07 20.58
C ASP A 127 22.55 9.28 19.48
N GLN A 128 22.87 7.99 19.31
CA GLN A 128 22.15 7.12 18.37
C GLN A 128 20.71 6.92 18.84
N ASP A 129 19.76 7.15 17.93
CA ASP A 129 18.33 7.02 18.20
C ASP A 129 17.81 5.68 17.65
N TRP A 130 17.94 4.64 18.46
CA TRP A 130 17.41 3.31 18.12
C TRP A 130 15.90 3.28 18.28
N HIS A 131 15.21 2.77 17.26
CA HIS A 131 13.76 2.67 17.25
C HIS A 131 13.26 1.81 18.41
N PRO A 132 12.25 2.25 19.19
CA PRO A 132 11.71 1.47 20.30
C PRO A 132 11.26 0.08 19.87
N GLY A 133 11.66 -0.95 20.62
CA GLY A 133 11.26 -2.34 20.34
C GLY A 133 11.94 -3.00 19.14
N SER A 134 12.91 -2.34 18.48
CA SER A 134 13.63 -2.89 17.31
C SER A 134 14.82 -3.79 17.65
N ASP A 135 15.07 -4.05 18.94
CA ASP A 135 16.24 -4.79 19.43
C ASP A 135 17.59 -4.25 18.89
N GLY A 136 17.67 -2.91 18.69
CA GLY A 136 18.88 -2.25 18.18
C GLY A 136 19.20 -2.58 16.72
N GLN A 137 18.19 -2.93 15.91
CA GLN A 137 18.36 -3.17 14.48
C GLN A 137 17.88 -2.00 13.61
N VAL A 138 16.98 -1.13 14.10
CA VAL A 138 16.44 -0.01 13.33
C VAL A 138 16.93 1.30 13.93
N LEU A 139 17.75 2.03 13.18
CA LEU A 139 18.27 3.34 13.55
C LEU A 139 17.41 4.43 12.89
N ASP A 140 16.78 5.26 13.71
CA ASP A 140 15.98 6.41 13.29
C ASP A 140 16.90 7.62 13.08
N LEU A 141 17.02 8.09 11.84
CA LEU A 141 17.84 9.27 11.51
C LEU A 141 16.98 10.53 11.45
N VAL A 142 15.79 10.41 10.84
CA VAL A 142 14.71 11.38 10.86
C VAL A 142 13.43 10.59 11.07
N HIS A 143 12.76 10.75 12.21
CA HIS A 143 11.55 10.00 12.51
C HIS A 143 10.41 10.94 12.94
N PRO A 144 9.25 10.91 12.26
CA PRO A 144 8.19 11.88 12.47
C PRO A 144 7.52 11.81 13.84
N SER A 145 7.66 10.68 14.55
CA SER A 145 7.17 10.54 15.94
C SER A 145 8.01 11.27 16.98
N LEU A 146 9.29 11.55 16.70
CA LEU A 146 10.13 12.33 17.62
C LEU A 146 9.85 13.82 17.35
N PHE A 147 9.59 14.60 18.41
CA PHE A 147 9.07 15.98 18.28
C PHE A 147 7.77 16.09 17.47
N CYS A 148 6.90 15.08 17.54
CA CYS A 148 5.54 15.16 17.02
C CYS A 148 4.74 16.28 17.72
N LEU A 149 3.60 16.64 17.16
CA LEU A 149 2.65 17.52 17.81
C LEU A 149 2.02 16.81 19.01
N VAL A 150 1.91 17.51 20.13
CA VAL A 150 1.32 17.01 21.37
C VAL A 150 0.31 18.03 21.87
N LYS A 151 -0.94 17.60 22.05
CA LYS A 151 -2.02 18.44 22.56
C LYS A 151 -1.64 19.05 23.92
N GLU A 152 -1.99 20.32 24.10
CA GLU A 152 -1.66 21.16 25.28
C GLU A 152 -0.17 21.47 25.51
N VAL A 153 0.77 20.84 24.79
CA VAL A 153 2.22 21.08 24.93
C VAL A 153 2.76 21.92 23.78
N SER A 154 2.42 21.54 22.55
CA SER A 154 3.01 22.12 21.33
C SER A 154 2.48 23.51 20.96
N GLY A 155 1.43 24.01 21.65
CA GLY A 155 0.79 25.28 21.31
C GLY A 155 0.09 25.27 19.94
N ALA A 156 -0.31 24.10 19.44
CA ALA A 156 -0.96 23.97 18.14
C ALA A 156 -2.35 24.65 18.11
N PRO A 157 -2.79 25.15 16.95
CA PRO A 157 -4.16 25.63 16.79
C PRO A 157 -5.19 24.53 17.06
N GLU A 158 -6.34 24.88 17.64
CA GLU A 158 -7.44 23.94 17.96
C GLU A 158 -7.91 23.09 16.76
N ARG A 159 -7.75 23.59 15.54
CA ARG A 159 -8.11 22.85 14.31
C ARG A 159 -7.33 21.53 14.15
N ALA A 160 -6.15 21.38 14.76
CA ALA A 160 -5.39 20.13 14.75
C ALA A 160 -6.14 18.99 15.46
N TRP A 161 -7.06 19.34 16.37
CA TRP A 161 -7.75 18.40 17.26
C TRP A 161 -9.24 18.28 16.94
N GLN A 162 -9.68 18.78 15.77
CA GLN A 162 -11.04 18.62 15.28
C GLN A 162 -11.21 17.19 14.77
N ASN A 163 -11.69 16.32 15.66
CA ASN A 163 -11.89 14.91 15.35
C ASN A 163 -13.13 14.71 14.44
N PRO A 164 -12.97 14.24 13.19
CA PRO A 164 -14.09 13.99 12.28
C PRO A 164 -14.72 12.60 12.46
N THR A 165 -14.18 11.73 13.32
CA THR A 165 -14.65 10.35 13.52
C THR A 165 -15.96 10.31 14.30
N ASP A 166 -16.70 9.22 14.13
CA ASP A 166 -17.86 8.89 14.97
C ASP A 166 -17.51 7.88 16.07
N ARG A 167 -18.53 7.34 16.75
CA ARG A 167 -18.33 6.38 17.86
C ARG A 167 -17.66 5.07 17.43
N TYR A 168 -17.74 4.70 16.15
CA TYR A 168 -17.23 3.44 15.60
C TYR A 168 -15.82 3.58 15.03
N SER A 169 -15.44 4.79 14.64
CA SER A 169 -14.14 5.11 14.02
C SER A 169 -13.19 5.88 14.95
N ARG A 170 -13.55 6.03 16.25
CA ARG A 170 -12.81 6.87 17.20
C ARG A 170 -11.32 6.52 17.36
N TYR A 171 -10.93 5.28 17.09
CA TYR A 171 -9.54 4.82 17.21
C TYR A 171 -8.68 5.32 16.04
N GLU A 172 -9.27 5.73 14.92
CA GLU A 172 -8.57 6.20 13.72
C GLU A 172 -7.94 7.59 13.89
N PHE A 173 -8.39 8.37 14.86
CA PHE A 173 -7.92 9.73 15.13
C PHE A 173 -7.29 9.83 16.52
N SER A 174 -6.04 10.29 16.58
CA SER A 174 -5.38 10.59 17.84
C SER A 174 -5.88 11.91 18.40
N GLU A 175 -6.47 11.88 19.60
CA GLU A 175 -6.86 13.12 20.30
C GLU A 175 -5.67 13.83 20.96
N LYS A 176 -4.46 13.28 20.85
CA LYS A 176 -3.28 13.75 21.59
C LYS A 176 -2.07 14.04 20.71
N PHE A 177 -1.88 13.28 19.64
CA PHE A 177 -0.67 13.36 18.83
C PHE A 177 -0.99 13.62 17.35
N GLN A 178 -0.05 14.26 16.65
CA GLN A 178 -0.08 14.34 15.19
C GLN A 178 1.38 14.40 14.68
N TRP A 179 1.71 13.68 13.62
CA TRP A 179 2.94 13.97 12.89
C TRP A 179 2.85 15.33 12.19
N LEU A 180 3.96 16.05 12.16
CA LEU A 180 3.99 17.42 11.66
C LEU A 180 4.55 17.45 10.23
N PRO A 181 3.71 17.62 9.19
CA PRO A 181 4.20 17.79 7.83
C PRO A 181 4.92 19.12 7.66
N THR A 182 5.76 19.22 6.64
CA THR A 182 6.29 20.49 6.13
C THR A 182 5.53 20.92 4.88
N ASP A 183 5.32 22.23 4.73
CA ASP A 183 4.67 22.79 3.54
C ASP A 183 5.71 22.83 2.40
N VAL A 184 5.30 22.37 1.22
CA VAL A 184 6.17 22.26 0.03
C VAL A 184 5.49 22.92 -1.15
N ASP A 185 6.20 23.80 -1.86
CA ASP A 185 5.73 24.33 -3.14
C ASP A 185 6.37 23.58 -4.31
N VAL A 186 5.55 23.23 -5.29
CA VAL A 186 5.99 22.70 -6.58
C VAL A 186 5.75 23.77 -7.63
N SER A 187 6.80 24.19 -8.33
CA SER A 187 6.69 25.17 -9.41
C SER A 187 5.97 24.58 -10.64
N ASP A 188 5.62 25.43 -11.60
CA ASP A 188 5.04 25.00 -12.88
C ASP A 188 6.02 24.14 -13.71
N ASP A 189 7.33 24.33 -13.49
CA ASP A 189 8.42 23.54 -14.07
C ASP A 189 8.66 22.22 -13.31
N GLY A 190 8.05 22.06 -12.12
CA GLY A 190 8.21 20.90 -11.26
C GLY A 190 9.39 20.96 -10.29
N ASP A 191 10.01 22.14 -10.12
CA ASP A 191 10.98 22.34 -9.06
C ASP A 191 10.28 22.37 -7.70
N VAL A 192 10.93 21.81 -6.69
CA VAL A 192 10.37 21.66 -5.36
C VAL A 192 11.09 22.55 -4.36
N ALA A 193 10.34 23.26 -3.52
CA ALA A 193 10.88 24.10 -2.46
C ALA A 193 10.13 23.89 -1.14
N PHE A 194 10.87 23.51 -0.10
CA PHE A 194 10.31 23.36 1.25
C PHE A 194 10.20 24.75 1.89
N ARG A 195 9.04 25.08 2.45
CA ARG A 195 8.69 26.43 2.92
C ARG A 195 8.89 26.63 4.41
N SER A 196 8.85 25.56 5.17
CA SER A 196 9.00 25.54 6.62
C SER A 196 10.05 24.50 7.03
N TYR A 197 10.44 24.50 8.30
CA TYR A 197 11.42 23.53 8.78
C TYR A 197 10.89 22.10 8.62
N ILE A 198 11.81 21.14 8.53
CA ILE A 198 11.49 19.71 8.47
C ILE A 198 11.64 19.17 9.88
N ASN A 199 10.62 18.47 10.38
CA ASN A 199 10.69 17.90 11.72
C ASN A 199 11.96 17.02 11.85
N ASN A 200 12.70 17.18 12.95
CA ASN A 200 13.98 16.51 13.25
C ASN A 200 15.19 16.91 12.39
N VAL A 201 15.05 17.85 11.45
CA VAL A 201 16.19 18.32 10.64
C VAL A 201 16.60 19.70 11.14
N HIS A 202 17.76 19.79 11.79
CA HIS A 202 18.32 21.06 12.24
C HIS A 202 18.72 21.91 11.03
N PRO A 203 18.24 23.16 10.90
CA PRO A 203 18.43 23.97 9.69
C PRO A 203 19.90 24.27 9.37
N GLU A 204 20.75 24.48 10.38
CA GLU A 204 22.18 24.75 10.19
C GLU A 204 23.03 23.47 10.14
N THR A 205 23.00 22.65 11.19
CA THR A 205 23.78 21.40 11.28
C THR A 205 23.46 20.41 10.16
N HIS A 206 22.21 20.34 9.70
CA HIS A 206 21.76 19.42 8.65
C HIS A 206 21.39 20.17 7.37
N HIS A 207 21.99 21.35 7.11
CA HIS A 207 21.67 22.18 5.93
C HIS A 207 21.81 21.42 4.60
N GLU A 208 22.84 20.59 4.44
CA GLU A 208 23.02 19.77 3.24
C GLU A 208 21.84 18.80 3.04
N LEU A 209 21.36 18.18 4.12
CA LEU A 209 20.18 17.29 4.07
C LEU A 209 18.92 18.09 3.71
N ALA A 210 18.70 19.23 4.36
CA ALA A 210 17.58 20.11 4.03
C ALA A 210 17.63 20.59 2.58
N SER A 211 18.82 20.76 1.99
CA SER A 211 19.01 21.18 0.60
C SER A 211 18.76 20.08 -0.44
N VAL A 212 19.00 18.82 -0.10
CA VAL A 212 18.88 17.68 -1.04
C VAL A 212 17.48 17.05 -1.04
N LEU A 213 16.73 17.18 0.07
CA LEU A 213 15.37 16.64 0.18
C LEU A 213 14.39 17.19 -0.88
N PRO A 214 14.38 18.50 -1.22
CA PRO A 214 13.55 19.03 -2.30
C PRO A 214 13.88 18.40 -3.66
N ASP A 215 15.17 18.25 -3.99
CA ASP A 215 15.61 17.62 -5.24
C ASP A 215 15.12 16.17 -5.33
N LEU A 216 15.19 15.41 -4.22
CA LEU A 216 14.74 14.02 -4.15
C LEU A 216 13.22 13.92 -4.28
N LEU A 217 12.46 14.78 -3.59
CA LEU A 217 11.00 14.81 -3.74
C LEU A 217 10.59 15.16 -5.18
N ALA A 218 11.29 16.09 -5.82
CA ALA A 218 11.07 16.42 -7.23
C ALA A 218 11.29 15.20 -8.15
N ARG A 219 12.27 14.34 -7.84
CA ARG A 219 12.48 13.07 -8.57
C ARG A 219 11.35 12.07 -8.35
N LEU A 220 10.82 11.94 -7.13
CA LEU A 220 9.74 10.99 -6.83
C LEU A 220 8.35 11.46 -7.28
N ARG A 221 8.18 12.76 -7.57
CA ARG A 221 6.88 13.34 -7.96
C ARG A 221 6.13 12.54 -9.04
N PRO A 222 6.74 12.11 -10.17
CA PRO A 222 6.00 11.35 -11.19
C PRO A 222 5.42 10.02 -10.67
N LEU A 223 6.08 9.37 -9.71
CA LEU A 223 5.54 8.16 -9.08
C LEU A 223 4.30 8.48 -8.24
N LEU A 224 4.36 9.57 -7.47
CA LEU A 224 3.23 10.03 -6.66
C LEU A 224 2.05 10.46 -7.54
N GLU A 225 2.30 11.19 -8.63
CA GLU A 225 1.29 11.61 -9.62
C GLU A 225 0.58 10.40 -10.24
N ASN A 226 1.33 9.36 -10.61
CA ASN A 226 0.75 8.12 -11.13
C ASN A 226 -0.10 7.39 -10.08
N VAL A 227 0.36 7.28 -8.83
CA VAL A 227 -0.42 6.69 -7.73
C VAL A 227 -1.73 7.45 -7.52
N LEU A 228 -1.68 8.78 -7.45
CA LEU A 228 -2.88 9.61 -7.26
C LEU A 228 -3.83 9.51 -8.45
N THR A 229 -3.29 9.38 -9.67
CA THR A 229 -4.10 9.15 -10.87
C THR A 229 -4.81 7.79 -10.79
N ASP A 230 -4.10 6.71 -10.44
CA ASP A 230 -4.69 5.38 -10.27
C ASP A 230 -5.78 5.37 -9.19
N LEU A 231 -5.64 6.17 -8.13
CA LEU A 231 -6.67 6.30 -7.08
C LEU A 231 -7.99 6.90 -7.60
N HIS A 232 -7.95 7.74 -8.65
CA HIS A 232 -9.16 8.24 -9.33
C HIS A 232 -9.68 7.29 -10.40
N HIS A 233 -8.87 6.33 -10.82
CA HIS A 233 -9.17 5.39 -11.90
C HIS A 233 -8.86 3.96 -11.45
N PRO A 234 -9.57 3.44 -10.43
CA PRO A 234 -9.32 2.10 -9.91
C PRO A 234 -9.45 1.07 -11.02
N ARG A 235 -8.52 0.12 -11.05
CA ARG A 235 -8.50 -0.91 -12.09
C ARG A 235 -9.74 -1.82 -11.96
N PRO A 236 -10.42 -2.14 -13.08
CA PRO A 236 -11.48 -3.14 -13.07
C PRO A 236 -10.95 -4.55 -12.75
N LEU A 237 -11.86 -5.44 -12.36
CA LEU A 237 -11.58 -6.87 -12.20
C LEU A 237 -11.17 -7.50 -13.55
N ARG A 238 -10.30 -8.50 -13.50
CA ARG A 238 -9.90 -9.28 -14.68
C ARG A 238 -10.92 -10.37 -15.00
N ILE A 239 -11.55 -10.91 -13.96
CA ILE A 239 -12.58 -11.95 -14.03
C ILE A 239 -13.74 -11.50 -13.15
N GLU A 240 -14.88 -11.20 -13.78
CA GLU A 240 -16.14 -10.98 -13.10
C GLU A 240 -16.85 -12.32 -12.92
N ALA A 241 -17.12 -12.72 -11.68
CA ALA A 241 -17.95 -13.86 -11.36
C ALA A 241 -19.39 -13.38 -11.08
N ASP A 242 -20.38 -14.23 -11.36
CA ASP A 242 -21.80 -14.00 -11.02
C ASP A 242 -22.20 -14.90 -9.85
N PRO A 243 -22.23 -14.38 -8.61
CA PRO A 243 -22.58 -15.16 -7.42
C PRO A 243 -23.97 -15.79 -7.42
N TYR A 244 -24.88 -15.28 -8.25
CA TYR A 244 -26.25 -15.81 -8.39
C TYR A 244 -26.43 -16.68 -9.64
N GLY A 245 -25.39 -16.76 -10.49
CA GLY A 245 -25.43 -17.47 -11.76
C GLY A 245 -24.30 -18.48 -11.95
N TRP A 246 -23.41 -18.65 -10.96
CA TRP A 246 -22.28 -19.56 -11.08
C TRP A 246 -22.64 -21.04 -10.89
N TYR A 247 -23.88 -21.39 -10.55
CA TYR A 247 -24.28 -22.80 -10.48
C TYR A 247 -25.15 -23.19 -11.67
N ASP A 248 -24.72 -24.24 -12.35
CA ASP A 248 -25.49 -24.87 -13.42
C ASP A 248 -26.35 -26.01 -12.87
N SER A 249 -27.31 -26.45 -13.68
CA SER A 249 -28.07 -27.69 -13.48
C SER A 249 -28.97 -27.72 -12.24
N GLU A 250 -29.48 -26.57 -11.80
CA GLU A 250 -30.48 -26.51 -10.72
C GLU A 250 -31.75 -27.29 -11.11
N PRO A 251 -32.24 -28.19 -10.25
CA PRO A 251 -33.50 -28.91 -10.46
C PRO A 251 -34.71 -27.99 -10.65
N GLU A 252 -35.43 -28.16 -11.77
CA GLU A 252 -36.65 -27.38 -12.05
C GLU A 252 -37.79 -27.71 -11.08
N TYR A 253 -38.35 -26.68 -10.45
CA TYR A 253 -39.47 -26.85 -9.51
C TYR A 253 -40.72 -27.41 -10.22
N PRO A 254 -41.35 -28.48 -9.69
CA PRO A 254 -42.51 -29.11 -10.31
C PRO A 254 -43.77 -28.24 -10.15
N GLU A 255 -44.09 -27.45 -11.17
CA GLU A 255 -45.31 -26.63 -11.19
C GLU A 255 -46.57 -27.50 -11.07
N LYS A 256 -47.44 -27.15 -10.11
CA LYS A 256 -48.69 -27.88 -9.87
C LYS A 256 -49.60 -28.00 -11.11
N SER A 257 -49.54 -27.01 -12.00
CA SER A 257 -50.28 -26.94 -13.27
C SER A 257 -49.92 -28.07 -14.25
N SER A 258 -48.72 -28.66 -14.12
CA SER A 258 -48.16 -29.67 -15.03
C SER A 258 -48.60 -31.10 -14.72
N TYR A 259 -49.35 -31.32 -13.64
CA TYR A 259 -49.70 -32.67 -13.16
C TYR A 259 -51.21 -32.93 -13.17
N SER A 260 -51.58 -34.18 -13.50
CA SER A 260 -52.97 -34.61 -13.68
C SER A 260 -53.79 -34.65 -12.38
N ASP A 261 -53.12 -34.86 -11.25
CA ASP A 261 -53.73 -34.96 -9.93
C ASP A 261 -52.73 -34.62 -8.81
N ALA A 262 -53.27 -34.46 -7.60
CA ALA A 262 -52.48 -34.07 -6.43
C ALA A 262 -51.44 -35.12 -6.01
N SER A 263 -51.69 -36.42 -6.23
CA SER A 263 -50.77 -37.47 -5.83
C SER A 263 -49.53 -37.48 -6.73
N ALA A 264 -49.72 -37.27 -8.04
CA ALA A 264 -48.63 -37.13 -9.00
C ALA A 264 -47.77 -35.89 -8.71
N HIS A 265 -48.39 -34.78 -8.31
CA HIS A 265 -47.67 -33.56 -7.90
C HIS A 265 -46.88 -33.76 -6.61
N THR A 266 -47.44 -34.42 -5.59
CA THR A 266 -46.74 -34.72 -4.34
C THR A 266 -45.53 -35.63 -4.55
N GLU A 267 -45.64 -36.66 -5.39
CA GLU A 267 -44.48 -37.51 -5.69
C GLU A 267 -43.40 -36.76 -6.48
N ALA A 268 -43.80 -35.89 -7.42
CA ALA A 268 -42.85 -35.04 -8.14
C ALA A 268 -42.13 -34.05 -7.22
N LEU A 269 -42.82 -33.48 -6.23
CA LEU A 269 -42.20 -32.64 -5.20
C LEU A 269 -41.17 -33.41 -4.39
N ARG A 270 -41.45 -34.66 -3.98
CA ARG A 270 -40.50 -35.48 -3.22
C ARG A 270 -39.24 -35.79 -4.02
N ILE A 271 -39.37 -36.12 -5.31
CA ILE A 271 -38.23 -36.35 -6.20
C ILE A 271 -37.42 -35.07 -6.41
N TRP A 272 -38.11 -33.93 -6.57
CA TRP A 272 -37.44 -32.64 -6.69
C TRP A 272 -36.71 -32.25 -5.40
N GLU A 273 -37.29 -32.46 -4.22
CA GLU A 273 -36.64 -32.22 -2.92
C GLU A 273 -35.34 -33.05 -2.80
N GLU A 274 -35.39 -34.37 -3.09
CA GLU A 274 -34.20 -35.24 -3.08
C GLU A 274 -33.13 -34.75 -4.10
N ALA A 275 -33.54 -34.35 -5.30
CA ALA A 275 -32.62 -33.83 -6.31
C ALA A 275 -32.05 -32.44 -5.95
N GLN A 276 -32.83 -31.59 -5.28
CA GLN A 276 -32.42 -30.26 -4.84
C GLN A 276 -31.40 -30.35 -3.72
N ASP A 277 -31.61 -31.25 -2.75
CA ASP A 277 -30.65 -31.51 -1.67
C ASP A 277 -29.33 -32.05 -2.26
N ASP A 278 -29.40 -33.06 -3.14
CA ASP A 278 -28.22 -33.62 -3.82
C ASP A 278 -27.47 -32.56 -4.63
N TRP A 279 -28.20 -31.69 -5.35
CA TRP A 279 -27.61 -30.58 -6.10
C TRP A 279 -26.95 -29.57 -5.15
N TRP A 280 -27.60 -29.16 -4.06
CA TRP A 280 -27.05 -28.20 -3.12
C TRP A 280 -25.77 -28.69 -2.45
N GLU A 281 -25.70 -29.97 -2.08
CA GLU A 281 -24.50 -30.55 -1.45
C GLU A 281 -23.32 -30.71 -2.42
N ASN A 282 -23.60 -30.96 -3.70
CA ASN A 282 -22.58 -31.35 -4.68
C ASN A 282 -22.31 -30.31 -5.77
N ARG A 283 -23.06 -29.20 -5.81
CA ARG A 283 -22.85 -28.11 -6.77
C ARG A 283 -21.44 -27.54 -6.65
N ARG A 284 -20.92 -27.09 -7.79
CA ARG A 284 -19.60 -26.46 -7.90
C ARG A 284 -19.74 -25.20 -8.73
N PRO A 285 -19.20 -24.06 -8.27
CA PRO A 285 -19.30 -22.82 -9.01
C PRO A 285 -18.53 -22.92 -10.33
N VAL A 286 -19.20 -22.54 -11.40
CA VAL A 286 -18.66 -22.38 -12.75
C VAL A 286 -18.13 -20.97 -12.86
N ILE A 287 -16.86 -20.82 -12.50
CA ILE A 287 -16.16 -19.54 -12.68
C ILE A 287 -15.88 -19.38 -14.17
N PRO A 288 -16.15 -18.20 -14.77
CA PRO A 288 -15.74 -17.93 -16.14
C PRO A 288 -14.21 -18.01 -16.27
N ASP A 289 -13.75 -18.44 -17.44
CA ASP A 289 -12.33 -18.32 -17.76
C ASP A 289 -11.98 -16.88 -18.12
N ALA A 290 -10.69 -16.55 -18.24
CA ALA A 290 -10.27 -15.20 -18.58
C ALA A 290 -10.87 -14.74 -19.93
N PRO A 291 -11.44 -13.52 -20.00
CA PRO A 291 -11.92 -12.96 -21.27
C PRO A 291 -10.73 -12.63 -22.19
N ALA A 292 -11.01 -12.13 -23.39
CA ALA A 292 -9.97 -11.45 -24.16
C ALA A 292 -9.54 -10.17 -23.42
N PHE A 293 -8.24 -9.92 -23.30
CA PHE A 293 -7.73 -8.73 -22.64
C PHE A 293 -8.23 -7.47 -23.35
N THR A 294 -8.81 -6.56 -22.58
CA THR A 294 -9.17 -5.22 -23.02
C THR A 294 -8.37 -4.23 -22.18
N PRO A 295 -7.48 -3.41 -22.78
CA PRO A 295 -6.74 -2.41 -22.04
C PRO A 295 -7.69 -1.47 -21.28
N PRO A 296 -7.43 -1.17 -20.00
CA PRO A 296 -8.15 -0.11 -19.30
C PRO A 296 -8.04 1.21 -20.07
N GLU A 297 -9.12 1.99 -20.06
CA GLU A 297 -9.09 3.33 -20.67
C GLU A 297 -8.01 4.17 -19.98
N LEU A 298 -7.09 4.72 -20.78
CA LEU A 298 -6.06 5.61 -20.26
C LEU A 298 -6.72 6.92 -19.83
N PRO A 299 -6.42 7.43 -18.62
CA PRO A 299 -6.90 8.74 -18.20
C PRO A 299 -6.46 9.80 -19.21
N ASP A 300 -7.39 10.66 -19.62
CA ASP A 300 -7.03 11.83 -20.42
C ASP A 300 -6.10 12.77 -19.62
N GLU A 301 -5.42 13.68 -20.32
CA GLU A 301 -4.49 14.62 -19.68
C GLU A 301 -5.15 15.47 -18.59
N SER A 302 -6.46 15.71 -18.66
CA SER A 302 -7.20 16.48 -17.66
C SER A 302 -7.57 15.67 -16.41
N SER A 303 -7.57 14.34 -16.52
CA SER A 303 -7.87 13.40 -15.45
C SER A 303 -6.62 12.94 -14.71
N ARG A 304 -5.45 13.12 -15.33
CA ARG A 304 -4.15 12.89 -14.67
C ARG A 304 -3.93 13.90 -13.56
N VAL A 305 -3.47 13.40 -12.41
CA VAL A 305 -3.11 14.26 -11.29
C VAL A 305 -1.74 14.87 -11.56
N ASP A 306 -1.69 16.19 -11.76
CA ASP A 306 -0.47 16.98 -11.86
C ASP A 306 -0.23 17.74 -10.55
N LEU A 307 0.91 17.49 -9.92
CA LEU A 307 1.28 18.14 -8.65
C LEU A 307 2.00 19.48 -8.86
N ARG A 308 2.32 19.87 -10.11
CA ARG A 308 2.95 21.16 -10.43
C ARG A 308 2.02 22.35 -10.18
N GLY A 309 2.61 23.49 -9.83
CA GLY A 309 1.87 24.71 -9.50
C GLY A 309 1.07 24.62 -8.18
N ARG A 310 1.33 23.59 -7.35
CA ARG A 310 0.58 23.33 -6.12
C ARG A 310 1.44 23.46 -4.87
N ARG A 311 0.75 23.72 -3.76
CA ARG A 311 1.30 23.57 -2.41
C ARG A 311 0.88 22.22 -1.85
N LEU A 312 1.84 21.45 -1.40
CA LEU A 312 1.69 20.13 -0.80
C LEU A 312 2.10 20.17 0.67
N GLN A 313 1.77 19.09 1.38
CA GLN A 313 2.23 18.83 2.73
C GLN A 313 2.88 17.46 2.76
N VAL A 314 4.12 17.37 3.25
CA VAL A 314 4.92 16.14 3.20
C VAL A 314 5.55 15.88 4.56
N ILE A 315 5.51 14.63 5.01
CA ILE A 315 6.23 14.17 6.19
C ILE A 315 7.45 13.38 5.73
N VAL A 316 8.62 13.65 6.33
CA VAL A 316 9.90 13.04 5.95
C VAL A 316 10.28 12.00 7.00
N LYS A 317 10.74 10.82 6.55
CA LYS A 317 11.35 9.79 7.40
C LYS A 317 12.62 9.25 6.76
N LEU A 318 13.66 9.08 7.56
CA LEU A 318 14.93 8.50 7.16
C LEU A 318 15.34 7.47 8.21
N ALA A 319 15.58 6.23 7.79
CA ALA A 319 15.91 5.15 8.71
C ALA A 319 16.86 4.15 8.07
N THR A 320 17.65 3.49 8.92
CA THR A 320 18.57 2.43 8.53
C THR A 320 18.27 1.16 9.32
N ILE A 321 18.12 0.04 8.62
CA ILE A 321 18.16 -1.28 9.26
C ILE A 321 19.60 -1.80 9.23
N HIS A 322 20.12 -2.20 10.38
CA HIS A 322 21.44 -2.79 10.57
C HIS A 322 21.33 -4.27 10.91
N LEU A 323 22.15 -5.08 10.24
CA LEU A 323 22.38 -6.48 10.55
C LEU A 323 23.84 -6.68 10.92
N THR A 324 24.08 -7.49 11.95
CA THR A 324 25.42 -7.84 12.42
C THR A 324 25.58 -9.36 12.44
N PRO A 325 26.80 -9.90 12.49
CA PRO A 325 26.98 -11.35 12.65
C PRO A 325 26.25 -11.93 13.87
N ASP A 326 26.09 -11.15 14.95
CA ASP A 326 25.36 -11.57 16.15
C ASP A 326 23.83 -11.45 16.01
N LYS A 327 23.36 -10.53 15.16
CA LYS A 327 21.95 -10.35 14.79
C LYS A 327 21.79 -10.36 13.26
N PRO A 328 21.93 -11.54 12.62
CA PRO A 328 22.13 -11.63 11.18
C PRO A 328 20.84 -11.58 10.37
N GLU A 329 19.67 -11.52 11.03
CA GLU A 329 18.35 -11.59 10.41
C GLU A 329 17.46 -10.46 10.93
N TYR A 330 16.71 -9.83 10.02
CA TYR A 330 15.59 -8.97 10.33
C TYR A 330 14.30 -9.76 10.05
N PRO A 331 13.44 -9.97 11.06
CA PRO A 331 12.28 -10.87 10.94
C PRO A 331 11.15 -10.33 10.05
N GLY A 332 11.22 -9.06 9.65
CA GLY A 332 10.15 -8.36 8.94
C GLY A 332 9.43 -7.34 9.83
N GLY A 333 8.59 -6.53 9.20
CA GLY A 333 7.70 -5.59 9.88
C GLY A 333 6.29 -6.15 10.07
N SER A 334 5.48 -5.49 10.88
CA SER A 334 4.04 -5.74 10.96
C SER A 334 3.31 -5.19 9.74
N TRP A 335 2.11 -5.71 9.47
CA TRP A 335 1.17 -5.09 8.55
C TRP A 335 0.69 -3.75 9.12
N HIS A 336 0.79 -2.69 8.32
CA HIS A 336 0.34 -1.36 8.71
C HIS A 336 0.05 -0.47 7.49
N VAL A 337 -0.66 0.62 7.76
CA VAL A 337 -0.76 1.80 6.89
C VAL A 337 0.03 2.95 7.53
N GLU A 338 0.37 3.97 6.76
CA GLU A 338 1.14 5.11 7.27
C GLU A 338 0.24 6.13 7.95
N GLY A 339 0.60 6.48 9.19
CA GLY A 339 -0.12 7.49 9.96
C GLY A 339 -1.48 7.03 10.49
N MET A 340 -2.17 8.01 11.05
CA MET A 340 -3.55 7.97 11.50
C MET A 340 -4.34 9.03 10.71
N LEU A 341 -5.64 9.14 10.94
CA LEU A 341 -6.52 10.06 10.22
C LEU A 341 -6.07 11.53 10.35
N ASN A 342 -5.40 11.89 11.45
CA ASN A 342 -4.86 13.23 11.66
C ASN A 342 -3.85 13.64 10.59
N GLU A 343 -3.06 12.69 10.09
CA GLU A 343 -2.01 12.96 9.09
C GLU A 343 -2.54 12.95 7.66
N ARG A 344 -3.70 12.33 7.40
CA ARG A 344 -4.31 12.23 6.06
C ARG A 344 -3.33 11.81 4.97
N ILE A 345 -2.46 10.84 5.25
CA ILE A 345 -1.47 10.37 4.28
C ILE A 345 -2.20 9.60 3.18
N VAL A 346 -2.10 10.08 1.94
CA VAL A 346 -2.72 9.47 0.75
C VAL A 346 -1.76 8.54 0.02
N SER A 347 -0.46 8.85 0.02
CA SER A 347 0.55 8.08 -0.69
C SER A 347 1.90 8.16 -0.01
N THR A 348 2.67 7.08 -0.17
CA THR A 348 4.03 6.96 0.35
C THR A 348 4.99 6.77 -0.81
N GLY A 349 6.00 7.64 -0.90
CA GLY A 349 7.14 7.51 -1.79
C GLY A 349 8.38 7.07 -1.02
N ILE A 350 9.03 5.96 -1.39
CA ILE A 350 10.23 5.42 -0.75
C ILE A 350 11.39 5.39 -1.74
N TYR A 351 12.56 5.81 -1.29
CA TYR A 351 13.83 5.63 -1.99
C TYR A 351 14.77 4.76 -1.15
N TYR A 352 15.08 3.56 -1.66
CA TYR A 352 16.03 2.61 -1.08
C TYR A 352 17.46 3.02 -1.48
N TRP A 353 17.99 4.07 -0.87
CA TRP A 353 19.15 4.79 -1.41
C TRP A 353 20.50 4.09 -1.23
N ASP A 354 20.61 3.14 -0.28
CA ASP A 354 21.82 2.35 -0.06
C ASP A 354 21.51 1.05 0.68
N SER A 355 22.00 -0.07 0.16
CA SER A 355 21.88 -1.37 0.82
C SER A 355 23.13 -2.19 0.53
N GLU A 356 23.67 -2.86 1.55
CA GLU A 356 24.89 -3.66 1.42
C GLU A 356 24.78 -4.95 2.23
N ASN A 357 25.29 -6.04 1.66
CA ASN A 357 25.44 -7.33 2.31
C ASN A 357 24.14 -7.91 2.93
N ILE A 358 23.03 -7.77 2.22
CA ILE A 358 21.74 -8.37 2.59
C ILE A 358 21.22 -9.25 1.45
N THR A 359 20.44 -10.26 1.79
CA THR A 359 19.59 -10.98 0.83
C THR A 359 18.51 -10.04 0.27
N GLU A 360 17.76 -10.51 -0.74
CA GLU A 360 16.64 -9.73 -1.28
C GLU A 360 15.70 -9.28 -0.16
N SER A 361 15.35 -7.98 -0.18
CA SER A 361 14.30 -7.40 0.65
C SER A 361 13.09 -7.12 -0.24
N ARG A 362 11.89 -7.28 0.33
CA ARG A 362 10.62 -7.08 -0.39
C ARG A 362 9.66 -6.26 0.44
N LEU A 363 8.78 -5.53 -0.25
CA LEU A 363 7.62 -4.87 0.34
C LEU A 363 6.36 -5.57 -0.16
N SER A 364 5.58 -6.15 0.76
CA SER A 364 4.34 -6.89 0.45
C SER A 364 3.14 -5.99 0.66
N PHE A 365 2.08 -6.25 -0.11
CA PHE A 365 0.84 -5.46 -0.10
C PHE A 365 -0.38 -6.38 0.01
N ARG A 366 -1.39 -5.93 0.77
CA ARG A 366 -2.73 -6.50 0.82
C ARG A 366 -3.78 -5.37 0.84
N ALA A 367 -5.00 -5.68 0.44
CA ALA A 367 -6.13 -4.75 0.50
C ALA A 367 -7.25 -5.33 1.35
N ALA A 368 -7.92 -4.48 2.13
CA ALA A 368 -9.19 -4.81 2.76
C ALA A 368 -10.26 -4.98 1.67
N LEU A 369 -11.18 -5.92 1.84
CA LEU A 369 -12.23 -6.18 0.86
C LEU A 369 -13.59 -5.64 1.31
N ASP A 370 -14.41 -5.31 0.31
CA ASP A 370 -15.82 -5.03 0.51
C ASP A 370 -16.57 -6.35 0.78
N ASP A 371 -17.73 -6.27 1.43
CA ASP A 371 -18.55 -7.45 1.70
C ASP A 371 -18.97 -8.07 0.35
N PRO A 372 -18.60 -9.34 0.05
CA PRO A 372 -19.00 -9.96 -1.19
C PRO A 372 -20.53 -10.09 -1.22
N ASN A 373 -21.12 -9.89 -2.40
CA ASN A 373 -22.54 -10.14 -2.62
C ASN A 373 -22.74 -11.57 -3.12
N TYR A 374 -23.57 -12.39 -2.48
CA TYR A 374 -23.71 -13.83 -2.80
C TYR A 374 -25.08 -14.40 -2.39
N GLU A 375 -25.38 -15.62 -2.85
CA GLU A 375 -26.58 -16.35 -2.44
C GLU A 375 -26.48 -16.77 -0.96
N GLN A 376 -27.54 -16.55 -0.18
CA GLN A 376 -27.57 -16.88 1.25
C GLN A 376 -27.24 -18.36 1.50
N ASN A 377 -26.34 -18.62 2.46
CA ASN A 377 -25.78 -19.93 2.81
C ASN A 377 -24.87 -20.57 1.74
N ASP A 378 -24.39 -19.81 0.75
CA ASP A 378 -23.50 -20.31 -0.29
C ASP A 378 -22.00 -20.23 0.05
N ASP A 379 -21.62 -20.81 1.18
CA ASP A 379 -20.25 -20.73 1.72
C ASP A 379 -19.23 -21.42 0.78
N ASN A 380 -19.66 -22.49 0.12
CA ASN A 380 -18.81 -23.22 -0.84
C ASN A 380 -18.48 -22.35 -2.06
N GLY A 381 -19.44 -21.58 -2.58
CA GLY A 381 -19.23 -20.69 -3.71
C GLY A 381 -18.17 -19.63 -3.39
N LEU A 382 -18.32 -18.94 -2.27
CA LEU A 382 -17.36 -17.91 -1.85
C LEU A 382 -15.94 -18.46 -1.64
N ARG A 383 -15.81 -19.60 -0.95
CA ARG A 383 -14.52 -20.24 -0.73
C ARG A 383 -13.87 -20.66 -2.05
N GLU A 384 -14.61 -21.31 -2.95
CA GLU A 384 -14.04 -21.81 -4.20
C GLU A 384 -13.75 -20.69 -5.21
N VAL A 385 -14.52 -19.60 -5.22
CA VAL A 385 -14.34 -18.49 -6.17
C VAL A 385 -13.35 -17.46 -5.67
N TYR A 386 -13.44 -17.04 -4.41
CA TYR A 386 -12.66 -15.93 -3.85
C TYR A 386 -11.63 -16.36 -2.80
N GLY A 387 -11.73 -17.59 -2.28
CA GLY A 387 -10.88 -18.06 -1.18
C GLY A 387 -11.22 -17.42 0.17
N LEU A 388 -12.48 -17.03 0.35
CA LEU A 388 -12.99 -16.45 1.60
C LEU A 388 -13.85 -17.50 2.31
N GLU A 389 -13.51 -17.84 3.55
CA GLU A 389 -14.29 -18.74 4.41
C GLU A 389 -15.05 -17.97 5.51
N ASP A 390 -15.95 -18.65 6.22
CA ASP A 390 -16.64 -18.08 7.38
C ASP A 390 -15.61 -17.74 8.47
N GLU A 391 -15.79 -16.59 9.13
CA GLU A 391 -14.88 -16.04 10.15
C GLU A 391 -13.47 -15.70 9.64
N ASP A 392 -13.20 -15.79 8.32
CA ASP A 392 -11.92 -15.34 7.76
C ASP A 392 -11.77 -13.82 7.81
N ALA A 393 -10.51 -13.41 7.84
CA ALA A 393 -10.11 -12.02 7.68
C ALA A 393 -10.45 -11.52 6.26
N LEU A 394 -11.30 -10.50 6.17
CA LEU A 394 -11.77 -9.94 4.90
C LEU A 394 -10.71 -9.05 4.19
N ASN A 395 -9.61 -9.67 3.75
CA ASN A 395 -8.55 -9.05 2.96
C ASN A 395 -7.98 -10.01 1.89
N GLN A 396 -7.32 -9.46 0.88
CA GLN A 396 -6.58 -10.25 -0.11
C GLN A 396 -5.14 -9.76 -0.29
N MET A 397 -4.22 -10.73 -0.34
CA MET A 397 -2.83 -10.51 -0.70
C MET A 397 -2.71 -10.11 -2.18
N LEU A 398 -2.15 -8.93 -2.45
CA LEU A 398 -1.96 -8.43 -3.81
C LEU A 398 -0.57 -8.75 -4.40
N GLY A 399 0.37 -9.17 -3.54
CA GLY A 399 1.71 -9.57 -3.94
C GLY A 399 2.80 -8.76 -3.23
N SER A 400 3.99 -8.72 -3.83
CA SER A 400 5.13 -7.99 -3.29
C SER A 400 6.10 -7.50 -4.36
N THR A 401 6.76 -6.39 -4.10
CA THR A 401 7.83 -5.86 -4.95
C THR A 401 9.19 -6.02 -4.29
N SER A 402 10.23 -6.29 -5.10
CA SER A 402 11.62 -6.31 -4.64
C SER A 402 12.13 -4.88 -4.40
N THR A 403 12.99 -4.69 -3.40
CA THR A 403 13.46 -3.36 -2.97
C THR A 403 14.99 -3.25 -2.95
N PRO A 404 15.66 -3.41 -4.12
CA PRO A 404 17.11 -3.28 -4.23
C PRO A 404 17.58 -1.84 -3.98
N ALA A 405 18.88 -1.68 -3.71
CA ALA A 405 19.49 -0.36 -3.63
C ALA A 405 19.31 0.41 -4.95
N GLY A 406 18.98 1.70 -4.84
CA GLY A 406 18.70 2.59 -5.97
C GLY A 406 17.23 2.69 -6.36
N ARG A 407 16.35 1.79 -5.89
CA ARG A 407 14.94 1.78 -6.28
C ARG A 407 14.15 2.90 -5.60
N CYS A 408 13.39 3.64 -6.40
CA CYS A 408 12.28 4.47 -5.97
C CYS A 408 10.96 3.70 -6.14
N LEU A 409 10.06 3.86 -5.17
CA LEU A 409 8.74 3.23 -5.13
C LEU A 409 7.71 4.26 -4.68
N ALA A 410 6.50 4.25 -5.24
CA ALA A 410 5.35 4.92 -4.64
C ALA A 410 4.13 4.01 -4.64
N PHE A 411 3.32 4.12 -3.60
CA PHE A 411 2.09 3.35 -3.45
C PHE A 411 1.03 4.16 -2.67
N PRO A 412 -0.27 3.86 -2.86
CA PRO A 412 -1.32 4.54 -2.13
C PRO A 412 -1.45 3.95 -0.72
N ASN A 413 -1.83 4.79 0.24
CA ASN A 413 -1.89 4.40 1.66
C ASN A 413 -3.07 3.46 1.98
N ILE A 414 -4.02 3.31 1.06
CA ILE A 414 -5.09 2.30 1.12
C ILE A 414 -4.58 0.85 0.95
N LEU A 415 -3.35 0.67 0.49
CA LEU A 415 -2.70 -0.63 0.48
C LEU A 415 -1.95 -0.82 1.79
N GLN A 416 -2.44 -1.75 2.60
CA GLN A 416 -1.68 -2.17 3.77
C GLN A 416 -0.42 -2.88 3.32
N HIS A 417 0.69 -2.56 3.95
CA HIS A 417 1.98 -3.06 3.54
C HIS A 417 2.80 -3.59 4.71
N ARG A 418 3.75 -4.45 4.40
CA ARG A 418 4.77 -4.91 5.34
C ARG A 418 6.11 -5.12 4.66
N VAL A 419 7.16 -4.85 5.42
CA VAL A 419 8.52 -5.20 5.04
C VAL A 419 8.72 -6.70 5.28
N GLY A 420 9.15 -7.44 4.25
CA GLY A 420 9.50 -8.85 4.38
C GLY A 420 10.81 -9.07 5.16
N SER A 421 11.01 -10.28 5.66
CA SER A 421 12.26 -10.67 6.32
C SER A 421 13.43 -10.68 5.32
N PHE A 422 14.63 -10.44 5.83
CA PHE A 422 15.88 -10.57 5.09
C PHE A 422 17.03 -10.78 6.07
N ARG A 423 18.16 -11.26 5.57
CA ARG A 423 19.33 -11.61 6.39
C ARG A 423 20.62 -11.19 5.70
N LEU A 424 21.74 -11.32 6.40
CA LEU A 424 23.07 -11.12 5.82
C LEU A 424 23.30 -12.08 4.64
N ALA A 425 23.80 -11.55 3.52
CA ALA A 425 24.22 -12.37 2.40
C ALA A 425 25.54 -13.10 2.71
N GLU A 426 26.49 -12.39 3.32
CA GLU A 426 27.72 -12.91 3.91
C GLU A 426 27.61 -12.83 5.45
N PRO A 427 27.37 -13.96 6.17
CA PRO A 427 27.08 -13.94 7.61
C PRO A 427 28.17 -13.36 8.51
N THR A 428 29.42 -13.25 8.03
CA THR A 428 30.57 -12.78 8.80
C THR A 428 30.81 -11.28 8.69
N ARG A 429 30.10 -10.57 7.80
CA ARG A 429 30.20 -9.13 7.62
C ARG A 429 28.88 -8.47 8.04
N PRO A 430 28.91 -7.28 8.66
CA PRO A 430 27.71 -6.47 8.82
C PRO A 430 27.06 -6.14 7.48
N GLY A 431 25.77 -5.81 7.52
CA GLY A 431 24.98 -5.40 6.38
C GLY A 431 23.94 -4.37 6.79
N TYR A 432 23.37 -3.67 5.82
CA TYR A 432 22.35 -2.66 6.08
C TYR A 432 21.40 -2.44 4.91
N ARG A 433 20.27 -1.81 5.22
CA ARG A 433 19.29 -1.27 4.27
C ARG A 433 18.89 0.14 4.71
N LYS A 434 19.10 1.13 3.86
CA LYS A 434 18.79 2.54 4.15
C LYS A 434 17.65 3.04 3.28
N ILE A 435 16.73 3.77 3.89
CA ILE A 435 15.56 4.32 3.19
C ILE A 435 15.38 5.81 3.48
N LEU A 436 14.82 6.51 2.50
CA LEU A 436 14.17 7.80 2.64
C LEU A 436 12.71 7.63 2.24
N ALA A 437 11.78 8.06 3.08
CA ALA A 437 10.36 8.04 2.79
C ALA A 437 9.79 9.47 2.85
N PHE A 438 8.92 9.76 1.88
CA PHE A 438 8.05 10.91 1.84
C PHE A 438 6.61 10.44 1.96
N PHE A 439 5.93 10.82 3.03
CA PHE A 439 4.51 10.58 3.19
C PHE A 439 3.78 11.82 2.70
N LEU A 440 3.08 11.68 1.57
CA LEU A 440 2.30 12.74 0.96
C LEU A 440 0.95 12.82 1.69
N VAL A 441 0.70 13.96 2.31
CA VAL A 441 -0.62 14.31 2.84
C VAL A 441 -1.55 14.62 1.68
N ASP A 442 -2.82 14.23 1.80
CA ASP A 442 -3.89 14.51 0.85
C ASP A 442 -3.86 15.96 0.32
N PRO A 443 -3.51 16.18 -0.97
CA PRO A 443 -3.41 17.51 -1.56
C PRO A 443 -4.74 18.27 -1.66
N SER A 444 -5.89 17.62 -1.45
CA SER A 444 -7.19 18.31 -1.43
C SER A 444 -7.43 19.07 -0.11
N GLU A 445 -6.71 18.72 0.95
CA GLU A 445 -6.91 19.23 2.30
C GLU A 445 -5.63 19.87 2.86
N LYS A 446 -5.79 20.78 3.83
CA LYS A 446 -4.65 21.37 4.56
C LYS A 446 -4.77 21.06 6.05
N ILE A 447 -3.78 20.35 6.59
CA ILE A 447 -3.66 20.08 8.03
C ILE A 447 -2.64 21.03 8.70
N VAL A 448 -2.55 20.98 10.03
CA VAL A 448 -1.56 21.76 10.79
C VAL A 448 -0.14 21.25 10.47
N SER A 449 0.76 22.16 10.13
CA SER A 449 2.12 21.85 9.68
C SER A 449 3.19 22.66 10.42
N THR A 450 4.46 22.46 10.04
CA THR A 450 5.60 23.26 10.54
C THR A 450 5.54 24.74 10.10
N SER A 451 4.60 25.14 9.25
CA SER A 451 4.29 26.56 8.99
C SER A 451 3.42 27.19 10.08
N ASP A 452 2.62 26.39 10.78
CA ASP A 452 1.68 26.85 11.81
C ASP A 452 2.27 26.72 13.23
N VAL A 453 3.19 25.78 13.41
CA VAL A 453 3.82 25.44 14.69
C VAL A 453 5.31 25.74 14.60
N PRO A 454 5.88 26.61 15.46
CA PRO A 454 7.31 26.88 15.50
C PRO A 454 8.13 25.63 15.87
N PRO A 455 9.46 25.62 15.61
CA PRO A 455 10.32 24.51 16.00
C PRO A 455 10.19 24.17 17.48
N GLN A 456 9.94 22.89 17.76
CA GLN A 456 9.71 22.35 19.10
C GLN A 456 10.99 21.84 19.76
N GLN A 457 12.07 21.76 18.99
CA GLN A 457 13.31 21.12 19.39
C GLN A 457 14.14 22.01 20.33
N PRO A 458 14.97 21.43 21.23
CA PRO A 458 15.71 22.18 22.26
C PRO A 458 16.68 23.25 21.76
N TRP A 459 17.09 23.18 20.49
CA TRP A 459 17.96 24.17 19.87
C TRP A 459 17.23 25.48 19.53
N SER A 460 15.89 25.50 19.56
CA SER A 460 15.08 26.67 19.21
C SER A 460 14.61 27.43 20.44
N ASP A 461 14.56 28.77 20.34
CA ASP A 461 13.97 29.64 21.36
C ASP A 461 12.45 29.42 21.53
N THR A 462 11.79 28.81 20.55
CA THR A 462 10.37 28.44 20.61
C THR A 462 10.13 27.01 21.10
N SER A 463 11.17 26.35 21.62
CA SER A 463 11.09 24.98 22.12
C SER A 463 9.94 24.80 23.11
N THR A 464 9.14 23.77 22.87
CA THR A 464 7.98 23.40 23.70
C THR A 464 8.26 22.16 24.55
N MET A 465 9.36 21.44 24.27
CA MET A 465 9.71 20.21 24.98
C MET A 465 11.22 19.94 24.97
N THR A 466 11.71 19.27 26.02
CA THR A 466 13.08 18.72 26.04
C THR A 466 13.18 17.47 25.17
N LEU A 467 14.41 17.04 24.84
CA LEU A 467 14.63 15.77 24.15
C LEU A 467 14.08 14.57 24.93
N GLU A 468 14.24 14.58 26.26
CA GLU A 468 13.71 13.52 27.13
C GLU A 468 12.17 13.47 27.08
N GLN A 469 11.52 14.63 27.14
CA GLN A 469 10.07 14.72 26.97
C GLN A 469 9.63 14.24 25.59
N ALA A 470 10.32 14.65 24.52
CA ALA A 470 10.03 14.22 23.16
C ALA A 470 10.16 12.70 22.99
N LYS A 471 11.18 12.06 23.59
CA LYS A 471 11.32 10.59 23.61
C LYS A 471 10.17 9.93 24.37
N LYS A 472 9.78 10.48 25.53
CA LYS A 472 8.62 9.98 26.29
C LYS A 472 7.30 10.11 25.51
N TYR A 473 7.09 11.22 24.80
CA TYR A 473 5.91 11.40 23.95
C TYR A 473 5.92 10.46 22.75
N ARG A 474 7.09 10.23 22.14
CA ARG A 474 7.24 9.21 21.10
C ARG A 474 6.83 7.83 21.63
N ASP A 475 7.29 7.43 22.80
CA ASP A 475 6.95 6.10 23.35
C ASP A 475 5.43 5.96 23.58
N GLN A 476 4.79 7.03 24.08
CA GLN A 476 3.33 7.09 24.21
C GLN A 476 2.62 6.99 22.85
N LEU A 477 3.11 7.73 21.85
CA LEU A 477 2.58 7.68 20.49
C LEU A 477 2.79 6.30 19.86
N MET A 478 3.92 5.64 20.08
CA MET A 478 4.16 4.28 19.59
C MET A 478 3.25 3.26 20.27
N GLN A 479 2.97 3.42 21.56
CA GLN A 479 1.99 2.59 22.26
C GLN A 479 0.57 2.81 21.71
N GLU A 480 0.17 4.06 21.49
CA GLU A 480 -1.13 4.40 20.91
C GLU A 480 -1.25 3.87 19.47
N ARG A 481 -0.20 4.02 18.66
CA ARG A 481 -0.17 3.49 17.29
C ARG A 481 -0.18 1.98 17.25
N LYS A 482 0.42 1.29 18.21
CA LYS A 482 0.30 -0.16 18.32
C LYS A 482 -1.16 -0.56 18.54
N PHE A 483 -1.84 0.07 19.49
CA PHE A 483 -3.27 -0.15 19.73
C PHE A 483 -4.11 0.19 18.48
N PHE A 484 -3.82 1.31 17.82
CA PHE A 484 -4.46 1.66 16.55
C PHE A 484 -4.20 0.59 15.48
N VAL A 485 -2.97 0.11 15.30
CA VAL A 485 -2.66 -0.91 14.29
C VAL A 485 -3.40 -2.21 14.58
N ASP A 486 -3.47 -2.62 15.85
CA ASP A 486 -4.19 -3.82 16.27
C ASP A 486 -5.70 -3.65 15.97
N GLU A 487 -6.34 -2.58 16.46
CA GLU A 487 -7.76 -2.30 16.21
C GLU A 487 -8.06 -2.07 14.72
N HIS A 488 -7.18 -1.37 13.99
CA HIS A 488 -7.38 -1.09 12.57
C HIS A 488 -7.21 -2.33 11.70
N ASN A 489 -6.30 -3.25 12.09
CA ASN A 489 -6.27 -4.58 11.51
C ASN A 489 -7.60 -5.28 11.76
N GLU A 490 -8.00 -5.46 13.02
CA GLU A 490 -9.22 -6.18 13.41
C GLU A 490 -10.50 -5.60 12.78
N GLN A 491 -10.62 -4.28 12.69
CA GLN A 491 -11.85 -3.61 12.25
C GLN A 491 -11.93 -3.40 10.73
N LEU A 492 -10.80 -3.28 10.02
CA LEU A 492 -10.79 -2.99 8.57
C LEU A 492 -10.27 -4.17 7.73
N TYR A 493 -9.11 -4.74 8.08
CA TYR A 493 -8.45 -5.76 7.25
C TYR A 493 -8.77 -7.19 7.69
N GLU A 494 -9.04 -7.39 8.96
CA GLU A 494 -9.26 -8.68 9.62
C GLU A 494 -10.67 -8.74 10.21
N ARG A 495 -11.57 -7.88 9.69
CA ARG A 495 -12.99 -7.91 9.99
C ARG A 495 -13.50 -9.31 9.69
N GLU A 496 -13.99 -9.97 10.74
CA GLU A 496 -14.65 -11.27 10.63
C GLU A 496 -15.86 -11.11 9.71
N PHE A 497 -15.86 -11.88 8.64
CA PHE A 497 -16.96 -11.96 7.71
C PHE A 497 -17.81 -13.18 8.11
N SER A 498 -19.03 -12.94 8.62
CA SER A 498 -19.94 -14.01 9.01
C SER A 498 -20.92 -14.30 7.90
N LEU A 499 -20.89 -15.53 7.40
CA LEU A 499 -21.74 -15.99 6.32
C LEU A 499 -23.21 -16.16 6.73
N CYS A 500 -23.48 -16.15 8.04
CA CYS A 500 -24.80 -16.38 8.64
C CYS A 500 -25.70 -15.14 8.75
N GLU A 501 -25.16 -13.92 8.58
CA GLU A 501 -25.88 -12.66 8.85
C GLU A 501 -26.38 -11.91 7.60
N HIS A 502 -26.13 -12.43 6.39
CA HIS A 502 -26.47 -11.79 5.11
C HIS A 502 -27.74 -12.32 4.45
#